data_AF-A0A3C1HU73-F1
#
_entry.id   AF-A0A3C1HU73-F1
#
_cell.length_a   1.000
_cell.length_b   1.000
_cell.length_c   1.000
_cell.angle_alpha   90.00
_cell.angle_beta   90.00
_cell.angle_gamma   90.00
#
_symmetry.space_group_name_H-M   'P 1'
#
loop_
_entity.id
_entity.type
_entity.pdbx_description
1 polymer ?
#
loop_
_entity_poly.entity_id
_entity_poly.type
_entity_poly.pdbx_seq_one_letter_code
_entity_poly.pdbx_strand_id
1 'polypeptide(L)' 'GWRWVIQGQIEGKKRDYTSGLLAAERRGRAEGIEQGIEQGMHKKAIETAKKLLDDGMPPEKVANCCSLPLEEVLFVER' A
#
# COMPACT_ATOMS: atom_id res chain seq x y z
N GLY A 1 -13.89 46.31 -16.51
CA GLY A 1 -13.17 47.03 -15.43
C GLY A 1 -12.19 46.08 -14.77
N TRP A 2 -10.96 46.56 -14.48
CA TRP A 2 -9.82 45.78 -13.96
C TRP A 2 -10.13 44.88 -12.74
N ARG A 3 -11.15 45.23 -11.95
CA ARG A 3 -11.64 44.42 -10.83
C ARG A 3 -12.02 42.99 -11.23
N TRP A 4 -12.73 42.81 -12.34
CA TRP A 4 -13.16 41.49 -12.82
C TRP A 4 -11.98 40.62 -13.27
N VAL A 5 -10.94 41.25 -13.86
CA VAL A 5 -9.72 40.55 -14.29
C VAL A 5 -8.93 40.05 -13.08
N ILE A 6 -8.76 40.91 -12.08
CA ILE A 6 -8.05 40.55 -10.84
C ILE A 6 -8.82 39.48 -10.06
N GLN A 7 -10.15 39.58 -9.97
CA GLN A 7 -10.97 38.57 -9.30
C GLN A 7 -10.87 37.20 -9.99
N GLY A 8 -10.99 37.14 -11.32
CA GLY A 8 -10.86 35.89 -12.06
C GLY A 8 -9.48 35.23 -11.90
N GLN A 9 -8.40 36.01 -11.82
CA GLN A 9 -7.06 35.48 -11.56
C GLN A 9 -6.90 34.91 -10.14
N ILE A 10 -7.48 35.58 -9.14
CA ILE A 10 -7.47 35.11 -7.75
C ILE A 10 -8.28 33.82 -7.61
N GLU A 11 -9.47 33.78 -8.22
CA GLU A 11 -10.35 32.61 -8.20
C GLU A 11 -9.74 31.41 -8.93
N GLY A 12 -9.11 31.64 -10.09
CA GLY A 12 -8.37 30.61 -10.82
C GLY A 12 -7.26 29.99 -9.98
N LYS A 13 -6.36 30.82 -9.43
CA LYS A 13 -5.28 30.35 -8.56
C LYS A 13 -5.79 29.59 -7.33
N LYS A 14 -6.88 30.05 -6.73
CA LYS A 14 -7.50 29.39 -5.58
C LYS A 14 -8.02 28.00 -5.97
N ARG A 15 -8.69 27.87 -7.11
CA ARG A 15 -9.19 26.58 -7.63
C ARG A 15 -8.07 25.61 -7.96
N ASP A 16 -7.00 26.07 -8.61
CA ASP A 16 -5.85 25.25 -8.95
C ASP A 16 -5.13 24.74 -7.70
N TYR A 17 -4.91 25.63 -6.71
CA TYR A 17 -4.30 25.28 -5.44
C TYR A 17 -5.13 24.23 -4.67
N THR A 18 -6.43 24.44 -4.55
CA THR A 18 -7.30 23.48 -3.85
C THR A 18 -7.39 22.14 -4.59
N SER A 19 -7.41 22.17 -5.92
CA SER A 19 -7.48 20.95 -6.73
C SER A 19 -6.20 20.13 -6.62
N GLY A 20 -5.04 20.80 -6.62
CA GLY A 20 -3.74 20.16 -6.39
C GLY A 20 -3.65 19.51 -5.01
N LEU A 21 -4.11 20.21 -3.96
CA LEU A 21 -4.12 19.69 -2.60
C LEU A 21 -5.03 18.45 -2.46
N LEU A 22 -6.25 18.51 -3.01
CA LEU A 22 -7.20 17.40 -3.00
C LEU A 22 -6.71 16.18 -3.80
N ALA A 23 -5.96 16.41 -4.87
CA ALA A 23 -5.36 15.34 -5.65
C ALA A 23 -4.21 14.69 -4.88
N ALA A 24 -3.36 15.49 -4.22
CA ALA A 24 -2.26 14.99 -3.39
C ALA A 24 -2.76 14.17 -2.19
N GLU A 25 -3.79 14.65 -1.48
CA GLU A 25 -4.39 13.93 -0.36
C GLU A 25 -4.99 12.58 -0.80
N ARG A 26 -5.71 12.56 -1.94
CA ARG A 26 -6.29 11.33 -2.48
C ARG A 26 -5.23 10.31 -2.86
N ARG A 27 -4.13 10.75 -3.50
CA ARG A 27 -3.02 9.86 -3.85
C ARG A 27 -2.33 9.31 -2.60
N GLY A 28 -1.96 10.17 -1.66
CA GLY A 28 -1.31 9.73 -0.42
C GLY A 28 -2.16 8.75 0.40
N ARG A 29 -3.49 8.97 0.45
CA ARG A 29 -4.40 8.01 1.10
C ARG A 29 -4.49 6.68 0.35
N ALA A 30 -4.60 6.71 -0.98
CA ALA A 30 -4.67 5.49 -1.78
C ALA A 30 -3.38 4.66 -1.67
N GLU A 31 -2.23 5.30 -1.85
CA GLU A 31 -0.91 4.66 -1.72
C GLU A 31 -0.70 4.09 -0.30
N GLY A 32 -1.07 4.84 0.73
CA GLY A 32 -0.96 4.36 2.11
C GLY A 32 -1.86 3.17 2.43
N ILE A 33 -3.08 3.14 1.88
CA ILE A 33 -4.00 2.00 2.04
C ILE A 33 -3.46 0.78 1.29
N GLU A 34 -3.01 0.95 0.05
CA GLU A 34 -2.47 -0.14 -0.77
C GLU A 34 -1.24 -0.78 -0.09
N GLN A 35 -0.28 0.03 0.33
CA GLN A 35 0.90 -0.44 1.06
C GLN A 35 0.51 -1.12 2.39
N GLY A 36 -0.46 -0.57 3.12
CA GLY A 36 -0.93 -1.17 4.37
C GLY A 36 -1.59 -2.54 4.17
N ILE A 37 -2.40 -2.69 3.12
CA ILE A 37 -3.04 -3.97 2.76
C ILE A 37 -1.98 -4.98 2.32
N GLU A 38 -1.06 -4.59 1.44
CA GLU A 38 0.01 -5.47 0.95
C GLU A 38 0.89 -5.97 2.10
N GLN A 39 1.36 -5.06 2.96
CA GLN A 39 2.15 -5.43 4.14
C GLN A 39 1.37 -6.32 5.11
N GLY A 40 0.06 -6.07 5.29
CA GLY A 40 -0.79 -6.88 6.15
C GLY A 40 -0.99 -8.30 5.60
N MET A 41 -1.26 -8.43 4.31
CA MET A 41 -1.39 -9.71 3.62
C MET A 41 -0.08 -10.49 3.69
N HIS A 42 1.04 -9.83 3.42
CA HIS A 42 2.36 -10.43 3.46
C HIS A 42 2.73 -10.93 4.87
N LYS A 43 2.51 -10.11 5.91
CA LYS A 43 2.70 -10.53 7.31
C LYS A 43 1.84 -11.73 7.68
N LYS A 44 0.56 -11.73 7.27
CA LYS A 44 -0.35 -12.85 7.55
C LYS A 44 0.10 -14.13 6.83
N ALA A 45 0.60 -14.03 5.60
CA ALA A 45 1.15 -15.16 4.86
C ALA A 45 2.40 -15.73 5.57
N ILE A 46 3.30 -14.87 6.04
CA ILE A 46 4.48 -15.26 6.82
C ILE A 46 4.08 -15.92 8.15
N GLU A 47 3.15 -15.34 8.91
CA GLU A 47 2.69 -15.94 10.17
C GLU A 47 2.04 -17.32 9.95
N THR A 48 1.29 -17.46 8.86
CA THR A 48 0.70 -18.75 8.47
C THR A 48 1.80 -19.74 8.10
N ALA A 49 2.79 -19.32 7.33
CA ALA A 49 3.92 -20.16 6.98
C ALA A 49 4.70 -20.63 8.22
N LYS A 50 4.97 -19.73 9.18
CA LYS A 50 5.61 -20.08 10.47
C LYS A 50 4.81 -21.14 11.24
N LYS A 51 3.49 -20.97 11.36
CA LYS A 51 2.65 -21.95 12.05
C LYS A 51 2.67 -23.32 11.39
N LEU A 52 2.63 -23.36 10.05
CA LEU A 52 2.68 -24.61 9.31
C LEU A 52 4.05 -25.30 9.42
N LEU A 53 5.14 -24.54 9.48
CA LEU A 53 6.48 -25.06 9.76
C LEU A 53 6.60 -25.60 11.19
N ASP A 54 6.05 -24.90 12.18
CA ASP A 54 6.01 -25.33 13.58
C ASP A 54 5.19 -26.63 13.75
N ASP A 55 4.12 -26.78 12.97
CA ASP A 55 3.33 -28.02 12.86
C ASP A 55 4.10 -29.18 12.17
N GLY A 56 5.35 -28.96 11.75
CA GLY A 56 6.22 -29.98 11.15
C GLY A 56 5.98 -30.21 9.65
N MET A 57 5.30 -29.30 8.94
CA MET A 57 5.20 -29.38 7.48
C MET A 57 6.52 -28.99 6.81
N PRO A 58 6.89 -29.65 5.70
CA PRO A 58 8.08 -29.27 4.96
C PRO A 58 7.90 -27.90 4.28
N PRO A 59 8.95 -27.05 4.23
CA PRO A 59 8.89 -25.69 3.68
C PRO A 59 8.42 -25.65 2.22
N GLU A 60 8.69 -26.71 1.44
CA GLU A 60 8.20 -26.87 0.07
C GLU A 60 6.67 -26.91 -0.02
N LYS A 61 6.01 -27.61 0.91
CA LYS A 61 4.54 -27.67 0.96
C LYS A 61 3.97 -26.36 1.49
N VAL A 62 4.63 -25.75 2.47
CA VAL A 62 4.21 -24.45 3.01
C VAL A 62 4.27 -23.35 1.95
N ALA A 63 5.34 -23.30 1.16
CA ALA A 63 5.48 -22.39 0.03
C ALA A 63 4.35 -22.54 -0.98
N ASN A 64 4.01 -23.79 -1.34
CA ASN A 64 2.88 -24.09 -2.22
C ASN A 64 1.52 -23.70 -1.62
N CYS A 65 1.30 -23.94 -0.32
CA CYS A 65 0.03 -23.61 0.35
C CYS A 65 -0.16 -22.09 0.54
N CYS A 66 0.91 -21.38 0.86
CA CYS A 66 0.87 -19.93 1.09
C CYS A 66 1.08 -19.10 -0.18
N SER A 67 1.35 -19.75 -1.33
CA SER A 67 1.74 -19.09 -2.58
C SER A 67 2.91 -18.11 -2.38
N LEU A 68 3.83 -18.48 -1.50
CA LEU A 68 5.04 -17.73 -1.19
C LEU A 68 6.24 -18.40 -1.88
N PRO A 69 7.25 -17.64 -2.32
CA PRO A 69 8.48 -18.23 -2.81
C PRO A 69 9.15 -19.03 -1.68
N LEU A 70 9.69 -20.21 -2.04
CA LEU A 70 10.38 -21.09 -1.08
C LEU A 70 11.50 -20.37 -0.32
N GLU A 71 12.15 -19.42 -0.98
CA GLU A 71 13.23 -18.61 -0.42
C GLU A 71 12.76 -17.72 0.75
N GLU A 72 11.54 -17.16 0.68
CA GLU A 72 10.95 -16.43 1.81
C GLU A 72 10.59 -17.36 2.96
N VAL A 73 10.02 -18.53 2.66
CA VAL A 73 9.64 -19.52 3.69
C VAL A 73 10.88 -20.01 4.44
N LEU A 74 11.97 -20.29 3.73
CA LEU A 74 13.25 -20.68 4.33
C LEU A 74 13.92 -19.53 5.11
N PHE A 75 13.78 -18.28 4.66
CA PHE A 75 14.27 -17.12 5.41
C PHE A 75 13.51 -16.92 6.73
N VAL A 76 12.22 -17.28 6.73
CA VAL A 76 11.31 -17.19 7.88
C VAL A 76 11.55 -18.31 8.92
N GLU A 77 12.04 -19.47 8.48
CA GLU A 77 12.43 -20.62 9.33
C GLU A 77 13.75 -20.40 10.08
N ARG A 78 14.68 -19.62 9.51
CA ARG A 78 16.00 -19.33 10.10
C ARG A 78 15.94 -18.38 11.29
#